data_AF-A0A2V9C762-F1
#
_entry.id   AF-A0A2V9C762-F1
#
_cell.length_a   1.000
_cell.length_b   1.000
_cell.length_c   1.000
_cell.angle_alpha   90.00
_cell.angle_beta   90.00
_cell.angle_gamma   90.00
#
_symmetry.space_group_name_H-M   'P 1'
#
loop_
_entity.id
_entity.type
_entity.pdbx_description
1 polymer ?
#
loop_
_entity_poly.entity_id
_entity_poly.type
_entity_poly.pdbx_seq_one_letter_code
_entity_poly.pdbx_strand_id
1 'polypeptide(L)' 'LFIDKIIGGAIPREFIPPIEAGIREAMETGVLAGYEMVDIAVVLIDGSFHEVDSSEIAFKIAGSMAFKEACQ' A
#
# COMPACT_ATOMS: atom_id res chain seq x y z
N LEU A 1 -2.13 5.13 -10.50
CA LEU A 1 -3.07 6.04 -9.80
C LEU A 1 -3.38 5.45 -8.43
N PHE A 2 -3.28 6.23 -7.34
CA PHE A 2 -3.64 5.79 -5.99
C PHE A 2 -4.86 6.59 -5.51
N ILE A 3 -5.86 5.91 -4.97
CA ILE A 3 -7.13 6.51 -4.51
C ILE A 3 -7.37 6.08 -3.08
N ASP A 4 -7.38 7.04 -2.16
CA ASP A 4 -7.80 6.85 -0.77
C ASP A 4 -9.33 6.92 -0.65
N LYS A 5 -9.94 5.84 -0.14
CA LYS A 5 -11.36 5.75 0.23
C LYS A 5 -11.54 5.30 1.69
N ILE A 6 -10.53 5.46 2.55
CA ILE A 6 -10.67 5.15 3.98
C ILE A 6 -11.71 6.08 4.62
N ILE A 7 -12.68 5.49 5.32
CA ILE A 7 -13.75 6.19 6.03
C ILE A 7 -13.63 5.86 7.52
N GLY A 8 -14.02 6.80 8.39
CA GLY A 8 -14.15 6.54 9.83
C GLY A 8 -12.85 6.39 10.61
N GLY A 9 -11.69 6.64 9.99
CA GLY A 9 -10.39 6.58 10.67
C GLY A 9 -9.87 5.16 10.93
N ALA A 10 -10.33 4.18 10.14
CA ALA A 10 -9.84 2.80 10.21
C ALA A 10 -8.31 2.71 10.06
N ILE A 11 -7.71 3.67 9.34
CA ILE A 11 -6.28 3.91 9.29
C ILE A 11 -6.03 5.42 9.52
N PRO A 12 -5.12 5.81 10.44
CA PRO A 12 -4.67 7.19 10.61
C PRO A 12 -4.10 7.76 9.32
N ARG A 13 -4.38 9.04 9.05
CA ARG A 13 -3.99 9.68 7.79
C ARG A 13 -2.47 9.72 7.58
N GLU A 14 -1.68 9.74 8.66
CA GLU A 14 -0.22 9.68 8.56
C GLU A 14 0.30 8.38 7.93
N PHE A 15 -0.46 7.29 7.99
CA PHE A 15 -0.04 5.98 7.46
C PHE A 15 -0.45 5.75 6.00
N ILE A 16 -1.29 6.62 5.44
CA ILE A 16 -1.73 6.50 4.03
C ILE A 16 -0.56 6.72 3.05
N PRO A 17 0.28 7.77 3.19
CA PRO A 17 1.43 7.94 2.30
C PRO A 17 2.45 6.78 2.36
N PRO A 18 2.81 6.21 3.54
CA PRO A 18 3.61 4.99 3.61
C PRO A 18 3.03 3.79 2.84
N ILE A 19 1.72 3.55 2.93
CA ILE A 19 1.04 2.48 2.16
C ILE A 19 1.24 2.70 0.67
N GLU A 20 0.96 3.91 0.17
CA GLU A 20 1.15 4.27 -1.23
C GLU A 20 2.61 4.08 -1.67
N ALA A 21 3.57 4.51 -0.85
CA ALA A 21 4.99 4.34 -1.15
C ALA A 21 5.39 2.86 -1.28
N GLY A 22 4.87 1.99 -0.41
CA GLY A 22 5.11 0.55 -0.46
C GLY A 22 4.57 -0.10 -1.73
N ILE A 23 3.37 0.32 -2.16
CA ILE A 23 2.75 -0.12 -3.41
C ILE A 23 3.60 0.32 -4.61
N ARG A 24 4.00 1.60 -4.65
CA ARG A 24 4.80 2.15 -5.76
C ARG A 24 6.15 1.46 -5.91
N GLU A 25 6.84 1.20 -4.81
CA GLU A 25 8.12 0.47 -4.83
C GLU A 25 7.95 -0.96 -5.37
N ALA A 26 6.85 -1.63 -5.01
CA ALA A 26 6.52 -2.94 -5.55
C ALA A 26 6.19 -2.90 -7.06
N MET A 27 5.49 -1.85 -7.52
CA MET A 27 5.23 -1.61 -8.93
C MET A 27 6.53 -1.37 -9.72
N GLU A 28 7.46 -0.57 -9.18
CA GLU A 28 8.75 -0.28 -9.81
C GLU A 28 9.61 -1.54 -9.96
N THR A 29 9.60 -2.41 -8.95
CA THR A 29 10.37 -3.66 -8.99
C THR A 29 9.74 -4.68 -9.94
N GLY A 30 8.41 -4.69 -10.09
CA GLY A 30 7.70 -5.67 -10.89
C GLY A 30 7.64 -7.05 -10.26
N VAL A 31 6.48 -7.70 -10.32
CA VAL A 31 6.25 -8.96 -9.59
C VAL A 31 6.65 -10.23 -10.36
N LEU A 32 6.81 -10.14 -11.68
CA LEU A 32 7.05 -11.30 -12.54
C LEU A 32 8.51 -11.41 -12.99
N ALA A 33 9.03 -10.37 -13.64
CA ALA A 33 10.34 -10.42 -14.31
C ALA A 33 11.23 -9.20 -14.02
N GLY A 34 10.93 -8.43 -12.97
CA GLY A 34 11.77 -7.29 -12.60
C GLY A 34 11.50 -6.01 -13.39
N TYR A 35 10.37 -5.90 -14.09
CA TYR A 35 10.02 -4.74 -14.93
C TYR A 35 8.93 -3.91 -14.28
N GLU A 36 9.07 -2.58 -14.38
CA GLU A 36 8.08 -1.63 -13.88
C GLU A 36 6.66 -1.95 -14.40
N MET A 37 5.71 -1.97 -13.50
CA MET A 37 4.30 -2.18 -13.80
C MET A 37 3.57 -0.85 -13.96
N VAL A 38 3.11 -0.57 -15.18
CA VAL A 38 2.41 0.67 -15.55
C VAL A 38 0.92 0.43 -15.81
N ASP A 39 0.16 1.51 -15.96
CA ASP A 39 -1.30 1.50 -16.23
C ASP A 39 -2.15 0.82 -15.13
N ILE A 40 -1.71 0.96 -13.88
CA ILE A 40 -2.41 0.41 -12.70
C ILE A 40 -3.07 1.52 -11.87
N ALA A 41 -4.30 1.24 -11.44
CA ALA A 41 -5.00 2.00 -10.40
C ALA A 41 -5.16 1.15 -9.14
N VAL A 42 -4.86 1.73 -7.97
CA VAL A 42 -5.03 1.09 -6.66
C VAL A 42 -5.98 1.94 -5.82
N VAL A 43 -6.92 1.28 -5.15
CA VAL A 43 -7.90 1.93 -4.28
C VAL A 43 -7.75 1.36 -2.87
N LEU A 44 -7.35 2.20 -1.92
CA LEU A 44 -7.32 1.85 -0.51
C LEU A 44 -8.72 2.02 0.07
N ILE A 45 -9.39 0.91 0.38
CA ILE A 45 -10.80 0.92 0.80
C ILE A 45 -11.01 0.61 2.29
N ASP A 46 -10.06 -0.08 2.92
CA ASP A 46 -10.18 -0.51 4.31
C ASP A 46 -8.80 -0.83 4.92
N GLY A 47 -8.77 -1.02 6.24
CA GLY A 47 -7.64 -1.53 7.00
C GLY A 47 -7.83 -1.34 8.50
N SER A 48 -6.77 -1.60 9.26
CA SER A 48 -6.79 -1.43 10.71
C SER A 48 -5.40 -1.04 11.19
N PHE A 49 -5.32 -0.42 12.36
CA PHE A 49 -4.06 -0.11 13.02
C PHE A 49 -4.12 -0.46 14.50
N HIS A 50 -2.95 -0.57 15.10
CA HIS A 50 -2.75 -0.69 16.54
C HIS A 50 -1.92 0.50 17.01
N GLU A 51 -2.36 1.23 18.03
CA GLU A 51 -1.75 2.51 18.45
C GLU A 51 -0.26 2.39 18.82
N VAL A 52 0.15 1.22 19.33
CA VAL A 52 1.52 1.01 19.85
C VAL A 52 2.39 0.24 18.86
N ASP A 53 1.81 -0.66 18.06
CA ASP A 53 2.56 -1.60 17.22
C ASP A 53 2.58 -1.20 15.75
N SER A 54 1.67 -0.32 15.33
CA SER A 54 1.69 0.22 13.97
C SER A 54 2.74 1.31 13.83
N SER A 55 3.43 1.29 12.70
CA SER A 55 4.47 2.27 12.34
C SER A 55 4.45 2.52 10.84
N GLU A 56 5.08 3.61 10.41
CA GLU A 56 5.18 3.95 8.98
C GLU A 56 5.82 2.82 8.17
N ILE A 57 6.89 2.21 8.70
CA ILE A 57 7.60 1.10 8.04
C ILE A 57 6.67 -0.11 7.91
N ALA A 58 5.89 -0.44 8.95
CA ALA A 58 4.95 -1.55 8.90
C ALA A 58 3.90 -1.36 7.81
N PHE A 59 3.32 -0.16 7.71
CA PHE A 59 2.33 0.17 6.68
C PHE A 59 2.93 0.21 5.26
N LYS A 60 4.18 0.65 5.12
CA LYS A 60 4.91 0.56 3.84
C LYS A 60 5.11 -0.89 3.40
N ILE A 61 5.56 -1.76 4.33
CA ILE A 61 5.73 -3.18 4.03
C ILE A 61 4.38 -3.82 3.68
N ALA A 62 3.32 -3.52 4.44
CA ALA A 62 1.97 -4.02 4.18
C ALA A 62 1.47 -3.62 2.79
N GLY A 63 1.66 -2.36 2.37
CA GLY A 63 1.31 -1.91 1.02
C GLY A 63 2.07 -2.66 -0.08
N SER A 64 3.37 -2.88 0.11
CA SER A 64 4.20 -3.65 -0.84
C SER A 64 3.73 -5.11 -0.95
N MET A 65 3.43 -5.75 0.19
CA MET A 65 2.96 -7.13 0.24
C MET A 65 1.59 -7.27 -0.42
N ALA A 66 0.64 -6.39 -0.08
CA ALA A 66 -0.71 -6.42 -0.65
C ALA A 66 -0.69 -6.26 -2.17
N PHE A 67 0.15 -5.37 -2.70
CA PHE A 67 0.31 -5.21 -4.15
C PHE A 67 0.87 -6.48 -4.81
N LYS A 68 1.93 -7.07 -4.23
CA LYS A 68 2.54 -8.29 -4.74
C LYS A 68 1.57 -9.46 -4.76
N GLU A 69 0.82 -9.64 -3.68
CA GLU A 69 -0.19 -10.69 -3.56
C GLU A 69 -1.34 -10.51 -4.56
N ALA A 70 -1.81 -9.28 -4.78
CA ALA A 70 -2.87 -8.99 -5.75
C ALA A 70 -2.46 -9.25 -7.22
N CYS A 71 -1.17 -9.27 -7.52
CA CYS A 71 -0.64 -9.48 -8.87
C CYS A 71 -0.18 -10.92 -9.13
N GLN A 72 -0.23 -11.80 -8.13
CA GLN A 72 0.04 -13.25 -8.25
C GLN A 72 -1.22 -14.00 -8.66
#